data_AF-A0A7S0YY79-F1
#
_entry.id   AF-A0A7S0YY79-F1
#
_cell.length_a   1.000
_cell.length_b   1.000
_cell.length_c   1.000
_cell.angle_alpha   90.00
_cell.angle_beta   90.00
_cell.angle_gamma   90.00
#
_symmetry.space_group_name_H-M   'P 1'
#
loop_
_entity.id
_entity.type
_entity.pdbx_description
1 polymer ?
#
loop_
_entity_poly.entity_id
_entity_poly.type
_entity_poly.pdbx_seq_one_letter_code
_entity_poly.pdbx_strand_id
1 'polypeptide(L)'
;EVTEKEIDETREKYRPTAYQGSLLFFCVSDLALVDSMYQYSLQWFLALFEKGLEDSEAAPDDVAKRCDNVNAYFTFSLYKNICRGLFERDKLLFSFTLCIKLMQGQNRVDPSEWRFLLAGATSNETALPNPAPEWLLE
;
A
#
# COMPACT_ATOMS: atom_id res chain seq x y z
N GLU A 1 -11.28 33.61 10.26
CA GLU A 1 -11.94 32.56 11.07
C GLU A 1 -12.92 31.69 10.26
N VAL A 2 -13.94 32.25 9.59
CA VAL A 2 -14.91 31.41 8.82
C VAL A 2 -14.24 30.69 7.64
N THR A 3 -13.48 31.41 6.81
CA THR A 3 -12.75 30.82 5.66
C THR A 3 -11.69 29.79 6.08
N GLU A 4 -11.08 29.97 7.26
CA GLU A 4 -10.09 29.04 7.80
C GLU A 4 -10.74 27.72 8.20
N LYS A 5 -11.90 27.78 8.88
CA LYS A 5 -12.70 26.60 9.20
C LYS A 5 -13.16 25.86 7.95
N GLU A 6 -13.62 26.56 6.93
CA GLU A 6 -14.04 25.96 5.66
C GLU A 6 -12.89 25.25 4.93
N ILE A 7 -11.68 25.83 4.97
CA ILE A 7 -10.47 25.21 4.41
C ILE A 7 -10.12 23.94 5.20
N ASP A 8 -10.12 24.01 6.53
CA ASP A 8 -9.80 22.85 7.37
C ASP A 8 -10.81 21.72 7.20
N GLU A 9 -12.11 22.02 7.19
CA GLU A 9 -13.17 21.04 6.93
C GLU A 9 -13.02 20.38 5.57
N THR A 10 -12.62 21.14 4.55
CA THR A 10 -12.36 20.61 3.22
C THR A 10 -11.09 19.76 3.19
N ARG A 11 -10.03 20.16 3.90
CA ARG A 11 -8.77 19.41 4.00
C ARG A 11 -8.98 18.04 4.63
N GLU A 12 -9.80 17.96 5.67
CA GLU A 12 -10.08 16.68 6.34
C GLU A 12 -10.77 15.67 5.42
N LYS A 13 -11.56 16.12 4.43
CA LYS A 13 -12.17 15.22 3.44
C LYS A 13 -11.13 14.52 2.54
N TYR A 14 -10.02 15.19 2.24
CA TYR A 14 -8.95 14.64 1.40
C TYR A 14 -7.85 13.92 2.19
N ARG A 15 -7.81 14.07 3.52
CA ARG A 15 -6.78 13.46 4.38
C ARG A 15 -6.67 11.93 4.18
N PRO A 16 -7.75 11.15 4.06
CA PRO A 16 -7.63 9.71 3.81
C PRO A 16 -6.94 9.36 2.49
N THR A 17 -7.26 10.09 1.41
CA THR A 17 -6.58 9.96 0.11
C THR A 17 -5.11 10.31 0.20
N ALA A 18 -4.76 11.40 0.89
CA ALA A 18 -3.37 11.80 1.09
C ALA A 18 -2.60 10.75 1.91
N TYR A 19 -3.22 10.16 2.93
CA TYR A 19 -2.62 9.08 3.71
C TYR A 19 -2.35 7.85 2.84
N GLN A 20 -3.31 7.40 2.02
CA GLN A 20 -3.09 6.30 1.08
C GLN A 20 -1.97 6.63 0.08
N GLY A 21 -1.95 7.84 -0.47
CA GLY A 21 -0.87 8.30 -1.36
C GLY A 21 0.51 8.21 -0.69
N SER A 22 0.62 8.57 0.58
CA SER A 22 1.87 8.43 1.35
C SER A 22 2.29 6.97 1.52
N LEU A 23 1.36 6.07 1.82
CA LEU A 23 1.63 4.63 1.94
C LEU A 23 2.15 4.05 0.62
N LEU A 24 1.53 4.43 -0.49
CA LEU A 24 1.94 4.01 -1.83
C LEU A 24 3.34 4.51 -2.19
N PHE A 25 3.65 5.77 -1.88
CA PHE A 25 4.96 6.34 -2.15
C PHE A 25 6.07 5.63 -1.38
N PHE A 26 5.88 5.38 -0.07
CA PHE A 26 6.86 4.65 0.73
C PHE A 26 6.98 3.20 0.28
N CYS A 27 5.87 2.54 -0.08
CA CYS A 27 5.91 1.18 -0.64
C CYS A 27 6.77 1.10 -1.92
N VAL A 28 6.69 2.12 -2.78
CA VAL A 28 7.51 2.18 -4.01
C VAL A 28 8.96 2.54 -3.70
N SER A 29 9.19 3.43 -2.73
CA SER A 29 10.54 3.83 -2.31
C SER A 29 11.30 2.67 -1.67
N ASP A 30 10.60 1.80 -0.92
CA ASP A 30 11.16 0.59 -0.31
C ASP A 30 11.62 -0.45 -1.35
N LEU A 31 11.22 -0.36 -2.62
CA LEU A 31 11.70 -1.26 -3.67
C LEU A 31 13.21 -1.14 -3.92
N ALA A 32 13.81 0.01 -3.60
CA ALA A 32 15.26 0.19 -3.68
C ALA A 32 16.02 -0.76 -2.71
N LEU A 33 15.35 -1.29 -1.68
CA LEU A 33 15.90 -2.31 -0.78
C LEU A 33 15.92 -3.70 -1.41
N VAL A 34 15.06 -3.95 -2.41
CA VAL A 34 15.03 -5.21 -3.17
C VAL A 34 16.13 -5.19 -4.23
N ASP A 35 16.20 -4.12 -5.01
CA ASP A 35 17.26 -3.89 -5.98
C ASP A 35 17.52 -2.39 -6.11
N SER A 36 18.80 -1.99 -6.09
CA SER A 36 19.22 -0.60 -6.27
C SER A 36 18.73 0.05 -7.56
N MET A 37 18.38 -0.73 -8.59
CA MET A 37 17.81 -0.25 -9.84
C MET A 37 16.35 0.23 -9.71
N TYR A 38 15.62 -0.19 -8.67
CA TYR A 38 14.21 0.14 -8.45
C TYR A 38 14.04 1.43 -7.65
N GLN A 39 14.64 2.50 -8.14
CA GLN A 39 14.61 3.79 -7.49
C GLN A 39 13.68 4.76 -8.24
N TYR A 40 12.74 5.35 -7.50
CA TYR A 40 11.78 6.32 -8.02
C TYR A 40 11.85 7.60 -7.19
N SER A 41 11.78 8.76 -7.85
CA SER A 41 11.78 10.05 -7.17
C SER A 41 10.36 10.46 -6.75
N LEU A 42 10.28 11.26 -5.69
CA LEU A 42 9.01 11.89 -5.29
C LEU A 42 8.42 12.74 -6.42
N GLN A 43 9.26 13.45 -7.16
CA GLN A 43 8.80 14.27 -8.29
C GLN A 43 8.11 13.43 -9.37
N TRP A 44 8.67 12.27 -9.73
CA TRP A 44 8.03 11.36 -10.67
C TRP A 44 6.70 10.83 -10.13
N PHE A 45 6.67 10.46 -8.84
CA PHE A 45 5.45 9.98 -8.19
C PHE A 45 4.34 11.03 -8.20
N LEU A 46 4.67 12.29 -7.86
CA LEU A 46 3.72 13.40 -7.85
C LEU A 46 3.19 13.68 -9.27
N ALA A 47 4.04 13.67 -10.29
CA ALA A 47 3.60 13.83 -11.68
C ALA A 47 2.64 12.71 -12.11
N LEU A 48 2.89 11.47 -11.68
CA LEU A 48 1.97 10.35 -11.94
C LEU A 48 0.66 10.49 -11.15
N PHE A 49 0.72 11.04 -9.94
CA PHE A 49 -0.46 11.29 -9.11
C PHE A 49 -1.34 12.39 -9.71
N GLU A 50 -0.74 13.51 -10.15
CA GLU A 50 -1.43 14.59 -10.86
C GLU A 50 -2.15 14.06 -12.11
N LYS A 51 -1.45 13.25 -12.92
CA LYS A 51 -2.07 12.57 -14.06
C LYS A 51 -3.22 11.65 -13.62
N GLY A 52 -3.06 10.95 -12.51
CA GLY A 52 -4.12 10.12 -11.91
C GLY A 52 -5.35 10.93 -11.48
N LEU A 53 -5.16 12.17 -11.02
CA LEU A 53 -6.27 13.09 -10.72
C LEU A 53 -7.01 13.48 -11.98
N GLU A 54 -6.31 13.77 -13.08
CA GLU A 54 -6.93 14.16 -14.36
C GLU A 54 -7.67 12.99 -15.03
N ASP A 55 -7.07 11.79 -15.04
CA ASP A 55 -7.57 10.63 -15.78
C ASP A 55 -8.64 9.81 -15.02
N SER A 56 -8.82 10.04 -13.72
CA SER A 56 -9.79 9.31 -12.91
C SER A 56 -11.21 9.85 -13.06
N GLU A 57 -12.20 8.97 -12.89
CA GLU A 57 -13.61 9.33 -13.04
C GLU A 57 -14.02 10.49 -12.11
N ALA A 58 -14.60 11.53 -12.71
CA ALA A 58 -15.08 12.70 -11.99
C ALA A 58 -16.35 12.38 -11.19
N ALA A 59 -16.43 12.92 -9.97
CA ALA A 59 -17.62 12.92 -9.14
C ALA A 59 -17.76 14.35 -8.56
N PRO A 60 -18.38 15.27 -9.32
CA PRO A 60 -18.40 16.70 -8.95
C PRO A 60 -19.18 16.98 -7.67
N ASP A 61 -20.22 16.18 -7.39
CA ASP A 61 -21.14 16.41 -6.28
C ASP A 61 -20.79 15.56 -5.03
N ASP A 62 -19.80 14.66 -5.12
CA ASP A 62 -19.45 13.73 -4.05
C ASP A 62 -17.93 13.58 -3.92
N VAL A 63 -17.37 14.29 -2.93
CA VAL A 63 -15.94 14.27 -2.62
C VAL A 63 -15.47 12.89 -2.18
N ALA A 64 -16.28 12.13 -1.43
CA ALA A 64 -15.90 10.81 -0.96
C ALA A 64 -15.79 9.84 -2.14
N LYS A 65 -16.81 9.82 -3.01
CA LYS A 65 -16.77 9.04 -4.25
C LYS A 65 -15.63 9.46 -5.17
N ARG A 66 -15.37 10.77 -5.26
CA ARG A 66 -14.22 11.29 -6.03
C ARG A 66 -12.90 10.73 -5.49
N CYS A 67 -12.71 10.77 -4.18
CA CYS A 67 -11.54 10.24 -3.51
C CYS A 67 -11.36 8.73 -3.78
N ASP A 68 -12.44 7.95 -3.73
CA ASP A 68 -12.40 6.52 -4.03
C ASP A 68 -12.02 6.24 -5.49
N ASN A 69 -12.59 7.00 -6.43
CA ASN A 69 -12.25 6.90 -7.86
C ASN A 69 -10.76 7.21 -8.12
N VAL A 70 -10.23 8.29 -7.51
CA VAL A 70 -8.80 8.64 -7.59
C VAL A 70 -7.97 7.51 -7.01
N ASN A 71 -8.30 7.05 -5.80
CA ASN A 71 -7.56 6.02 -5.09
C ASN A 71 -7.48 4.72 -5.89
N ALA A 72 -8.61 4.26 -6.45
CA ALA A 72 -8.68 3.05 -7.26
C ALA A 72 -7.87 3.18 -8.57
N TYR A 73 -8.09 4.27 -9.31
CA TYR A 73 -7.39 4.52 -10.56
C TYR A 73 -5.88 4.66 -10.34
N PHE A 74 -5.46 5.49 -9.38
CA PHE A 74 -4.06 5.75 -9.12
C PHE A 74 -3.34 4.50 -8.64
N THR A 75 -3.94 3.70 -7.75
CA THR A 75 -3.34 2.43 -7.29
C THR A 75 -3.06 1.49 -8.46
N PHE A 76 -4.02 1.33 -9.37
CA PHE A 76 -3.84 0.49 -10.55
C PHE A 76 -2.80 1.06 -11.54
N SER A 77 -2.87 2.37 -11.79
CA SER A 77 -1.94 3.06 -12.68
C SER A 77 -0.50 2.97 -12.15
N LEU A 78 -0.30 3.21 -10.86
CA LEU A 78 1.00 3.08 -10.19
C LEU A 78 1.52 1.65 -10.31
N TYR A 79 0.70 0.65 -9.96
CA TYR A 79 1.07 -0.76 -10.08
C TYR A 79 1.54 -1.11 -11.50
N LYS A 80 0.78 -0.69 -12.52
CA LYS A 80 1.10 -0.94 -13.93
C LYS A 80 2.39 -0.25 -14.36
N ASN A 81 2.65 0.98 -13.91
CA ASN A 81 3.86 1.71 -14.25
C ASN A 81 5.11 1.09 -13.61
N ILE A 82 5.01 0.65 -12.35
CA ILE A 82 6.11 0.00 -11.64
C ILE A 82 6.40 -1.39 -12.24
N CYS A 83 5.36 -2.22 -12.46
CA CYS A 83 5.54 -3.56 -13.04
C CYS A 83 6.11 -3.58 -14.46
N ARG A 84 6.12 -2.45 -15.18
CA ARG A 84 6.81 -2.32 -16.47
C ARG A 84 8.33 -2.25 -16.32
N GLY A 85 8.83 -1.76 -15.19
CA GLY A 85 10.25 -1.64 -14.88
C GLY A 85 10.82 -2.77 -14.03
N LEU A 86 9.97 -3.58 -13.37
CA LEU A 86 10.40 -4.69 -12.52
C LEU A 86 10.74 -5.94 -13.32
N PHE A 87 11.71 -6.72 -12.82
CA PHE A 87 11.93 -8.10 -13.29
C PHE A 87 10.72 -8.97 -12.91
N GLU A 88 10.44 -10.00 -13.71
CA GLU A 88 9.28 -10.88 -13.51
C GLU A 88 9.25 -11.52 -12.11
N ARG A 89 10.43 -11.92 -11.61
CA ARG A 89 10.58 -12.51 -10.27
C ARG A 89 10.14 -11.59 -9.13
N ASP A 90 10.25 -10.28 -9.32
CA ASP A 90 10.02 -9.27 -8.28
C ASP A 90 8.58 -8.71 -8.31
N LYS A 91 7.81 -8.98 -9.38
CA LYS A 91 6.42 -8.50 -9.52
C LYS A 91 5.48 -9.07 -8.47
N LEU A 92 5.63 -10.35 -8.12
CA LEU A 92 4.78 -10.98 -7.11
C LEU A 92 5.07 -10.40 -5.71
N LEU A 93 6.35 -10.21 -5.39
CA LEU A 93 6.79 -9.57 -4.15
C LEU A 93 6.21 -8.16 -4.03
N PHE A 94 6.30 -7.36 -5.09
CA PHE A 94 5.73 -6.01 -5.12
C PHE A 94 4.19 -6.04 -4.97
N SER A 95 3.51 -6.90 -5.71
CA SER A 95 2.03 -7.05 -5.63
C SER A 95 1.57 -7.38 -4.21
N PHE A 96 2.26 -8.33 -3.56
CA PHE A 96 1.96 -8.73 -2.20
C PHE A 96 2.24 -7.59 -1.20
N THR A 97 3.40 -6.94 -1.31
CA THR A 97 3.79 -5.82 -0.43
C THR A 97 2.82 -4.64 -0.56
N LEU A 98 2.43 -4.30 -1.79
CA LEU A 98 1.44 -3.25 -2.07
C LEU A 98 0.10 -3.56 -1.39
N CYS A 99 -0.39 -4.79 -1.51
CA CYS A 99 -1.63 -5.22 -0.87
C CYS A 99 -1.55 -5.12 0.66
N ILE A 100 -0.49 -5.65 1.26
CA ILE A 100 -0.28 -5.62 2.71
C ILE A 100 -0.20 -4.17 3.23
N LYS A 101 0.55 -3.28 2.57
CA LYS A 101 0.67 -1.87 2.97
C LYS A 101 -0.68 -1.15 2.93
N LEU A 102 -1.50 -1.40 1.91
CA LEU A 102 -2.86 -0.85 1.83
C LEU A 102 -3.75 -1.39 2.95
N MET A 103 -3.72 -2.71 3.20
CA MET A 103 -4.51 -3.31 4.28
C MET A 103 -4.05 -2.87 5.67
N GLN A 104 -2.74 -2.68 5.89
CA GLN A 104 -2.19 -2.10 7.12
C GLN A 104 -2.66 -0.66 7.32
N GLY A 105 -2.69 0.15 6.26
CA GLY A 105 -3.26 1.50 6.30
C GLY A 105 -4.75 1.52 6.67
N GLN A 106 -5.48 0.44 6.36
CA GLN A 106 -6.87 0.23 6.74
C GLN A 106 -7.05 -0.45 8.10
N ASN A 107 -5.97 -0.74 8.83
CA ASN A 107 -5.96 -1.52 10.08
C ASN A 107 -6.61 -2.92 9.92
N ARG A 108 -6.43 -3.56 8.77
CA ARG A 108 -6.97 -4.89 8.44
C ARG A 108 -5.95 -6.02 8.58
N VAL A 109 -4.74 -5.71 9.01
CA VAL A 109 -3.65 -6.68 9.22
C VAL A 109 -3.15 -6.51 10.63
N ASP A 110 -3.20 -7.58 11.42
CA ASP A 110 -2.64 -7.59 12.76
C ASP A 110 -1.10 -7.54 12.69
N PRO A 111 -0.43 -6.61 13.40
CA PRO A 111 1.03 -6.52 13.38
C PRO A 111 1.76 -7.76 13.88
N SER A 112 1.16 -8.51 14.82
CA SER A 112 1.71 -9.75 15.36
C SER A 112 1.59 -10.91 14.35
N GLU A 113 0.46 -11.03 13.66
CA GLU A 113 0.28 -12.00 12.57
C GLU A 113 1.24 -11.69 11.41
N TRP A 114 1.38 -10.41 11.04
CA TRP A 114 2.34 -9.99 10.03
C TRP A 114 3.78 -10.33 10.41
N ARG A 115 4.17 -10.07 11.66
CA ARG A 115 5.50 -10.44 12.16
C ARG A 115 5.70 -11.96 12.13
N PHE A 116 4.69 -12.72 12.54
CA PHE A 116 4.74 -14.18 12.51
C PHE A 116 4.89 -14.72 11.07
N LEU A 117 4.18 -14.14 10.11
CA LEU A 117 4.30 -14.51 8.69
C LEU A 117 5.71 -14.28 8.15
N LEU A 118 6.37 -13.19 8.55
CA LEU A 118 7.72 -12.85 8.07
C LEU A 118 8.85 -13.59 8.77
N ALA A 119 8.76 -13.71 10.10
CA ALA A 119 9.85 -14.24 10.94
C ALA A 119 9.64 -15.70 11.36
N GLY A 120 8.45 -16.25 11.13
CA GLY A 120 8.04 -17.56 11.65
C GLY A 120 7.91 -17.58 13.16
N ALA A 121 7.88 -18.79 13.71
CA ALA A 121 7.96 -19.01 15.15
C ALA A 121 9.35 -18.60 15.65
N THR A 122 9.41 -17.50 16.42
CA THR A 122 10.67 -17.00 17.01
C THR A 122 10.99 -17.67 18.36
N SER A 123 10.03 -18.39 18.93
CA SER A 123 10.19 -19.18 20.16
C SER A 123 10.44 -20.66 19.82
N ASN A 124 11.57 -21.21 20.26
CA ASN A 124 11.92 -22.64 20.17
C ASN A 124 11.14 -23.51 21.19
N GLU A 125 9.97 -23.11 21.65
CA GLU A 125 9.19 -23.89 22.60
C GLU A 125 8.38 -24.99 21.89
N THR A 126 9.07 -25.93 21.26
CA THR A 126 8.51 -27.25 20.92
C THR A 126 8.58 -28.16 22.14
N ALA A 127 7.88 -27.77 23.22
CA ALA A 127 7.71 -28.63 24.39
C ALA A 127 6.44 -29.50 24.30
N LEU A 128 5.58 -29.28 23.28
CA LEU A 128 4.36 -30.04 23.09
C LEU A 128 4.61 -31.20 22.11
N PRO A 129 4.19 -32.44 22.46
CA PRO A 129 4.29 -33.58 21.56
C PRO A 129 3.45 -33.31 20.30
N ASN A 130 3.96 -33.76 19.14
CA ASN A 130 3.24 -33.64 17.87
C ASN A 130 1.83 -34.26 18.00
N PRO A 131 0.75 -33.46 17.85
CA PRO A 131 -0.61 -33.97 18.03
C PRO A 131 -1.08 -34.86 16.88
N ALA A 132 -0.38 -34.87 15.73
CA ALA A 132 -0.77 -35.62 14.53
C ALA A 132 0.45 -36.18 13.77
N PRO A 133 1.16 -37.18 14.34
CA PRO A 133 2.38 -37.75 13.75
C PRO A 133 2.15 -38.47 12.41
N GLU A 134 0.91 -38.81 12.07
CA GLU A 134 0.58 -39.43 10.77
C GLU A 134 0.55 -38.43 9.60
N TRP A 135 0.37 -37.12 9.86
CA TRP A 135 0.26 -36.07 8.83
C TRP A 135 1.37 -35.01 8.95
N LEU A 136 1.72 -34.61 10.17
CA LEU A 136 2.75 -33.60 10.43
C LEU A 136 4.08 -34.30 10.65
N LEU A 137 5.01 -34.11 9.73
CA LEU A 137 6.40 -34.55 9.88
C LEU A 137 7.11 -33.67 10.93
N GLU A 138 8.05 -34.27 11.66
CA GLU A 138 8.95 -33.54 12.59
C GLU A 138 9.89 -32.57 11.86
#